data_AF-A0A3B4Z6I3-F1
#
_entry.id   AF-A0A3B4Z6I3-F1
#
_cell.length_a   1.000
_cell.length_b   1.000
_cell.length_c   1.000
_cell.angle_alpha   90.00
_cell.angle_beta   90.00
_cell.angle_gamma   90.00
#
_symmetry.space_group_name_H-M   'P 1'
#
loop_
_entity.id
_entity.type
_entity.pdbx_description
1 polymer ?
#
loop_
_entity_poly.entity_id
_entity_poly.type
_entity_poly.pdbx_seq_one_letter_code
_entity_poly.pdbx_strand_id
1 'polypeptide(L)'
;LPAPAARSCYELRTLLFQQVKPKKTQFGPLSDQDRIFTNLYGRHDWRLKGALKRGDWYKTKEIILKGSDWILNEVKVSGLRGRGGAGFPTGMKWSFMNKPSEGR
;
A
#
# COMPACT_ATOMS: atom_id res chain seq x y z
N LEU A 1 -20.03 47.08 -15.17
CA LEU A 1 -18.80 46.30 -14.86
C LEU A 1 -18.82 45.95 -13.38
N PRO A 2 -19.23 44.74 -12.96
CA PRO A 2 -19.20 44.37 -11.54
C PRO A 2 -17.82 43.83 -11.13
N ALA A 3 -17.35 44.24 -9.95
CA ALA A 3 -16.07 43.87 -9.35
C ALA A 3 -15.94 42.35 -9.06
N PRO A 4 -14.72 41.78 -9.05
CA PRO A 4 -14.53 40.38 -8.68
C PRO A 4 -14.75 40.18 -7.18
N ALA A 5 -15.62 39.23 -6.86
CA ALA A 5 -15.91 38.80 -5.49
C ALA A 5 -14.62 38.35 -4.78
N ALA A 6 -14.36 38.92 -3.61
CA ALA A 6 -13.28 38.53 -2.71
C ALA A 6 -13.48 37.06 -2.28
N ARG A 7 -12.67 36.16 -2.83
CA ARG A 7 -12.59 34.78 -2.34
C ARG A 7 -11.88 34.79 -1.00
N SER A 8 -12.55 34.25 0.00
CA SER A 8 -12.10 34.11 1.38
C SER A 8 -10.72 33.45 1.48
N CYS A 9 -9.84 33.98 2.33
CA CYS A 9 -8.53 33.39 2.64
C CYS A 9 -8.61 31.93 3.13
N TYR A 10 -9.80 31.47 3.52
CA TYR A 10 -10.05 30.10 3.96
C TYR A 10 -10.24 29.10 2.80
N GLU A 11 -10.61 29.53 1.59
CA GLU A 11 -10.76 28.60 0.45
C GLU A 11 -9.44 28.25 -0.24
N LEU A 12 -8.39 29.05 -0.06
CA LEU A 12 -7.10 28.82 -0.70
C LEU A 12 -6.19 27.83 0.06
N ARG A 13 -6.63 27.33 1.22
CA ARG A 13 -5.82 26.42 2.05
C ARG A 13 -6.02 24.93 1.75
N THR A 14 -7.03 24.57 0.97
CA THR A 14 -7.40 23.15 0.74
C THR A 14 -6.83 22.55 -0.55
N LEU A 15 -6.03 23.29 -1.32
CA LEU A 15 -5.55 22.88 -2.65
C LEU A 15 -4.02 22.84 -2.80
N LEU A 16 -3.25 22.61 -1.73
CA LEU A 16 -1.78 22.55 -1.85
C LEU A 16 -1.10 21.56 -0.92
N PHE A 17 -1.60 20.33 -0.87
CA PHE A 17 -0.86 19.20 -0.31
C PHE A 17 -0.96 17.97 -1.23
N GLN A 18 -0.67 18.15 -2.53
CA GLN A 18 -0.17 17.02 -3.30
C GLN A 18 1.24 16.72 -2.78
N GLN A 19 1.39 15.68 -1.96
CA GLN A 19 2.69 15.16 -1.57
C GLN A 19 3.40 14.64 -2.82
N VAL A 20 4.25 15.48 -3.43
CA VAL A 20 5.14 15.08 -4.50
C VAL A 20 6.15 14.11 -3.88
N LYS A 21 5.95 12.80 -4.09
CA LYS A 21 6.92 11.78 -3.67
C LYS A 21 8.27 12.13 -4.31
N PRO A 22 9.36 12.30 -3.55
CA PRO A 22 10.65 12.66 -4.13
C PRO A 22 11.08 11.56 -5.11
N LYS A 23 11.42 11.94 -6.35
CA LYS A 23 11.97 11.02 -7.35
C LYS A 23 13.36 10.57 -6.89
N LYS A 24 13.46 9.34 -6.38
CA LYS A 24 14.76 8.72 -6.08
C LYS A 24 15.52 8.49 -7.40
N THR A 25 16.75 8.94 -7.47
CA THR A 25 17.65 8.83 -8.63
C THR A 25 18.69 7.72 -8.48
N GLN A 26 18.95 7.28 -7.25
CA GLN A 26 19.85 6.18 -6.92
C GLN A 26 19.06 5.05 -6.23
N PHE A 27 19.37 3.81 -6.60
CA PHE A 27 18.74 2.59 -6.09
C PHE A 27 19.82 1.63 -5.61
N GLY A 28 19.51 0.70 -4.70
CA GLY A 28 20.43 -0.40 -4.36
C GLY A 28 20.69 -0.62 -2.87
N PRO A 29 21.01 0.39 -2.04
CA PRO A 29 21.22 0.13 -0.62
C PRO A 29 19.86 -0.16 0.05
N LEU A 30 19.66 -1.40 0.49
CA LEU A 30 18.52 -1.83 1.28
C LEU A 30 19.03 -2.25 2.66
N SER A 31 18.57 -1.57 3.72
CA SER A 31 18.96 -1.93 5.07
C SER A 31 18.35 -3.28 5.46
N ASP A 32 18.97 -3.98 6.42
CA ASP A 32 18.45 -5.28 6.88
C ASP A 32 17.06 -5.16 7.52
N GLN A 33 16.73 -3.99 8.10
CA GLN A 33 15.41 -3.71 8.70
C GLN A 33 14.32 -3.52 7.65
N ASP A 34 14.66 -3.07 6.45
CA ASP A 34 13.73 -2.89 5.34
C ASP A 34 13.40 -4.20 4.59
N ARG A 35 14.04 -5.32 4.98
CA ARG A 35 13.80 -6.62 4.36
C ARG A 35 12.49 -7.21 4.87
N ILE A 36 11.56 -7.44 3.95
CA ILE A 36 10.30 -8.14 4.25
C ILE A 36 10.56 -9.62 4.62
N PHE A 37 11.52 -10.27 3.95
CA PHE A 37 11.85 -11.69 4.18
C PHE A 37 13.08 -11.83 5.09
N THR A 38 12.88 -11.68 6.39
CA THR A 38 13.97 -11.64 7.39
C THR A 38 14.60 -13.01 7.69
N ASN A 39 13.84 -14.11 7.65
CA ASN A 39 14.37 -15.47 7.88
C ASN A 39 14.64 -16.25 6.58
N LEU A 40 15.11 -15.57 5.53
CA LEU A 40 15.30 -16.19 4.21
C LEU A 40 16.29 -17.36 4.23
N TYR A 41 17.31 -17.31 5.09
CA TYR A 41 18.35 -18.33 5.19
C TYR A 41 18.08 -19.40 6.27
N GLY A 42 16.90 -19.39 6.92
CA GLY A 42 16.55 -20.39 7.94
C GLY A 42 17.42 -20.35 9.21
N ARG A 43 18.10 -19.23 9.48
CA ARG A 43 18.92 -19.06 10.70
C ARG A 43 18.08 -19.00 11.97
N HIS A 44 16.79 -18.67 11.84
CA HIS A 44 15.83 -18.63 12.93
C HIS A 44 14.76 -19.71 12.74
N ASP A 45 14.01 -19.99 13.80
CA ASP A 45 12.90 -20.95 13.77
C ASP A 45 11.85 -20.54 12.72
N TRP A 46 11.58 -21.43 11.77
CA TRP A 46 10.59 -21.25 10.71
C TRP A 46 9.17 -21.56 11.18
N ARG A 47 9.00 -22.18 12.35
CA ARG A 47 7.70 -22.50 12.94
C ARG A 47 6.99 -21.26 13.46
N LEU A 48 5.74 -21.43 13.87
CA LEU A 48 4.86 -20.35 14.35
C LEU A 48 5.50 -19.49 15.45
N LYS A 49 6.18 -20.10 16.43
CA LYS A 49 6.83 -19.37 17.52
C LYS A 49 7.91 -18.40 17.01
N GLY A 50 8.71 -18.83 16.04
CA GLY A 50 9.70 -17.97 15.39
C GLY A 50 9.07 -16.90 14.50
N ALA A 51 8.00 -17.24 13.78
CA ALA A 51 7.25 -16.30 12.94
C ALA A 51 6.65 -15.14 13.75
N LEU A 52 5.98 -15.45 14.86
CA LEU A 52 5.42 -14.44 15.76
C LEU A 52 6.48 -13.45 16.27
N LYS A 53 7.71 -13.92 16.56
CA LYS A 53 8.82 -13.06 16.99
C LYS A 53 9.30 -12.09 15.91
N ARG A 54 9.11 -12.40 14.63
CA ARG A 54 9.51 -11.55 13.50
C ARG A 54 8.42 -10.54 13.11
N GLY A 55 7.27 -10.58 13.76
CA GLY A 55 6.11 -9.74 13.42
C GLY A 55 5.16 -10.39 12.41
N ASP A 56 5.40 -11.64 12.00
CA ASP A 56 4.39 -12.39 11.24
C ASP A 56 3.13 -12.56 12.11
N TRP A 57 1.95 -12.54 11.50
CA TRP A 57 0.63 -12.56 12.18
C TRP A 57 0.28 -11.34 13.04
N TYR A 58 1.13 -10.31 13.08
CA TYR A 58 0.85 -9.08 13.82
C TYR A 58 -0.37 -8.34 13.26
N LYS A 59 -1.36 -8.06 14.12
CA LYS A 59 -2.58 -7.29 13.80
C LYS A 59 -3.35 -7.76 12.55
N THR A 60 -3.19 -9.02 12.17
CA THR A 60 -3.88 -9.61 11.02
C THR A 60 -5.40 -9.56 11.17
N LYS A 61 -5.92 -9.73 12.40
CA LYS A 61 -7.34 -9.55 12.71
C LYS A 61 -7.84 -8.14 12.36
N GLU A 62 -7.08 -7.09 12.73
CA GLU A 62 -7.44 -5.71 12.44
C GLU A 62 -7.42 -5.42 10.93
N ILE A 63 -6.45 -5.98 10.21
CA ILE A 63 -6.35 -5.85 8.75
C ILE A 63 -7.58 -6.46 8.07
N ILE A 64 -8.02 -7.65 8.50
CA ILE A 64 -9.22 -8.30 7.94
C ILE A 64 -10.47 -7.46 8.21
N LEU A 65 -10.60 -6.89 9.41
CA LEU A 65 -11.75 -6.08 9.81
C LEU A 65 -11.88 -4.77 9.02
N LYS A 66 -10.79 -4.24 8.43
CA LYS A 66 -10.84 -3.07 7.55
C LYS A 66 -11.53 -3.32 6.20
N GLY A 67 -11.78 -4.58 5.85
CA GLY A 67 -12.48 -4.97 4.63
C GLY A 67 -11.58 -5.07 3.39
N SER A 68 -12.10 -5.75 2.36
CA SER A 68 -11.36 -6.06 1.13
C SER A 68 -11.00 -4.81 0.32
N ASP A 69 -11.89 -3.83 0.25
CA ASP A 69 -11.67 -2.60 -0.52
C ASP A 69 -10.50 -1.79 0.04
N TRP A 70 -10.38 -1.70 1.36
CA TRP A 70 -9.25 -1.04 2.01
C TRP A 70 -7.94 -1.73 1.66
N ILE A 71 -7.90 -3.07 1.76
CA ILE A 71 -6.71 -3.86 1.41
C ILE A 71 -6.33 -3.67 -0.06
N LEU A 72 -7.30 -3.71 -0.98
CA LEU A 72 -7.08 -3.49 -2.40
C LEU A 72 -6.49 -2.11 -2.69
N ASN A 73 -6.99 -1.07 -2.02
CA ASN A 73 -6.48 0.29 -2.17
C ASN A 73 -5.04 0.41 -1.67
N GLU A 74 -4.69 -0.18 -0.52
CA GLU A 74 -3.31 -0.22 -0.02
C GLU A 74 -2.36 -0.93 -1.00
N VAL A 75 -2.76 -2.08 -1.55
CA VAL A 75 -1.95 -2.80 -2.54
C VAL A 75 -1.77 -1.97 -3.82
N LYS A 76 -2.80 -1.26 -4.29
CA LYS A 76 -2.68 -0.34 -5.44
C LYS A 76 -1.72 0.82 -5.14
N VAL A 77 -1.83 1.45 -3.97
CA VAL A 77 -0.99 2.59 -3.55
C VAL A 77 0.48 2.19 -3.38
N SER A 78 0.74 0.97 -2.91
CA SER A 78 2.11 0.42 -2.80
C SER A 78 2.84 0.27 -4.14
N GLY A 79 2.10 0.25 -5.27
CA GLY A 79 2.67 0.03 -6.59
C GLY A 79 3.21 -1.39 -6.80
N LEU A 80 2.75 -2.37 -6.03
CA LEU A 80 3.20 -3.74 -6.14
C LEU A 80 2.87 -4.32 -7.52
N ARG A 81 3.90 -4.87 -8.18
CA ARG A 81 3.79 -5.60 -9.45
C ARG A 81 4.03 -7.08 -9.22
N GLY A 82 3.40 -7.93 -10.03
CA GLY A 82 3.52 -9.39 -9.95
C GLY A 82 4.97 -9.85 -10.01
N ARG A 83 5.35 -10.77 -9.12
CA ARG A 83 6.71 -11.31 -8.99
C ARG A 83 6.94 -12.64 -9.73
N GLY A 84 5.96 -13.09 -10.53
CA GLY A 84 6.05 -14.31 -11.35
C GLY A 84 6.58 -14.10 -12.77
N GLY A 85 7.20 -12.96 -13.09
CA GLY A 85 7.80 -12.67 -14.41
C GLY A 85 7.00 -11.71 -15.30
N ALA A 86 5.66 -11.81 -15.32
CA ALA A 86 4.82 -10.94 -16.18
C ALA A 86 4.74 -9.48 -15.73
N GLY A 87 5.04 -9.17 -14.46
CA GLY A 87 5.05 -7.79 -13.96
C GLY A 87 3.68 -7.08 -13.95
N PHE A 88 2.56 -7.81 -14.02
CA PHE A 88 1.22 -7.21 -14.00
C PHE A 88 0.92 -6.54 -12.63
N PRO A 89 0.27 -5.36 -12.56
CA PRO A 89 -0.04 -4.70 -11.29
C PRO A 89 -0.92 -5.56 -10.38
N THR A 90 -0.43 -5.92 -9.19
CA THR A 90 -1.09 -6.89 -8.31
C THR A 90 -2.44 -6.40 -7.80
N GLY A 91 -2.51 -5.14 -7.35
CA GLY A 91 -3.76 -4.56 -6.84
C GLY A 91 -4.87 -4.46 -7.90
N MET A 92 -4.50 -4.26 -9.17
CA MET A 92 -5.45 -4.28 -10.28
C MET A 92 -5.93 -5.71 -10.58
N LYS A 93 -5.00 -6.68 -10.59
CA LYS A 93 -5.35 -8.10 -10.79
C LYS A 93 -6.36 -8.57 -9.76
N TRP A 94 -6.18 -8.21 -8.51
CA TRP A 94 -7.05 -8.63 -7.42
C TRP A 94 -8.42 -7.94 -7.47
N SER A 95 -8.51 -6.70 -7.96
CA SER A 95 -9.79 -6.02 -8.09
C SER A 95 -10.77 -6.67 -9.08
N PHE A 96 -10.30 -7.53 -10.00
CA PHE A 96 -11.20 -8.28 -10.89
C PHE A 96 -12.10 -9.28 -10.14
N MET A 97 -11.73 -9.66 -8.91
CA MET A 97 -12.50 -10.58 -8.09
C MET A 97 -13.61 -9.88 -7.28
N ASN A 98 -13.48 -8.57 -7.00
CA ASN A 98 -14.54 -7.76 -6.40
C ASN A 98 -15.57 -7.42 -7.49
N LYS A 99 -16.30 -8.42 -7.97
CA LYS A 99 -17.49 -8.19 -8.78
C LYS A 99 -18.62 -7.75 -7.83
N PRO A 100 -19.28 -6.60 -8.05
CA PRO A 100 -20.58 -6.39 -7.45
C PRO A 100 -21.49 -7.54 -7.91
N SER A 101 -22.23 -8.14 -6.99
CA SER A 101 -23.36 -9.01 -7.30
C SER A 101 -24.50 -8.17 -7.85
N GLU A 102 -24.30 -7.46 -8.96
CA GLU A 102 -25.43 -7.03 -9.77
C GLU A 102 -25.81 -8.20 -10.66
N GLY A 103 -26.88 -8.87 -10.23
CA GLY A 103 -27.49 -9.98 -10.92
C GLY A 103 -27.76 -9.62 -12.38
N ARG A 104 -27.17 -10.42 -13.26
CA ARG A 104 -27.84 -10.83 -14.49
C ARG A 104 -28.32 -12.26 -14.28
#